data_AF-A0A392Q1Y7-F1
#
_entry.id   AF-A0A392Q1Y7-F1
#
_cell.length_a   1.000
_cell.length_b   1.000
_cell.length_c   1.000
_cell.angle_alpha   90.00
_cell.angle_beta   90.00
_cell.angle_gamma   90.00
#
_symmetry.space_group_name_H-M   'P 1'
#
loop_
_entity.id
_entity.type
_entity.pdbx_description
1 polymer ?
#
loop_
_entity_poly.entity_id
_entity_poly.type
_entity_poly.pdbx_seq_one_letter_code
_entity_poly.pdbx_strand_id
1 'polypeptide(L)' 'MQAAQLWQQWAMIKGLLEEQQQLELQQTAGRSTQQWQQPPSGYLKCNVDASFYNTTEASGWGWCLRDH' A
#
# COMPACT_ATOMS: atom_id res chain seq x y z
N MET A 1 -1.29 -4.98 -21.24
CA MET A 1 -0.41 -6.02 -20.65
C MET A 1 0.44 -5.52 -19.47
N GLN A 2 0.86 -4.25 -19.44
CA GLN A 2 1.69 -3.68 -18.36
C GLN A 2 1.05 -3.72 -16.95
N ALA A 3 -0.26 -3.46 -16.84
CA ALA A 3 -0.97 -3.52 -15.56
C ALA A 3 -0.96 -4.93 -14.91
N ALA A 4 -1.13 -5.97 -15.72
CA ALA A 4 -1.07 -7.35 -15.25
C ALA A 4 0.33 -7.71 -14.74
N GLN A 5 1.39 -7.19 -15.38
CA GLN A 5 2.78 -7.39 -14.93
C GLN A 5 3.05 -6.65 -13.62
N LEU A 6 2.57 -5.42 -13.47
CA LEU A 6 2.70 -4.66 -12.21
C LEU A 6 1.95 -5.35 -11.05
N TRP A 7 0.77 -5.92 -11.33
CA TRP A 7 0.03 -6.70 -10.34
C TRP A 7 0.79 -7.97 -9.92
N GLN A 8 1.36 -8.71 -10.88
CA GLN A 8 2.18 -9.89 -10.58
C GLN A 8 3.45 -9.54 -9.79
N GLN A 9 4.11 -8.44 -10.13
CA GLN A 9 5.28 -7.94 -9.37
C GLN A 9 4.89 -7.54 -7.94
N TRP A 10 3.78 -6.81 -7.77
CA TRP A 10 3.27 -6.45 -6.44
C TRP A 10 2.90 -7.70 -5.63
N ALA A 11 2.19 -8.65 -6.22
CA ALA A 11 1.79 -9.89 -5.53
C ALA A 11 3.00 -10.74 -5.11
N MET A 12 4.03 -10.83 -5.95
CA MET A 12 5.29 -11.51 -5.62
C MET A 12 6.02 -10.82 -4.47
N ILE A 13 6.17 -9.48 -4.52
CA ILE A 13 6.79 -8.70 -3.43
C ILE A 13 6.00 -8.88 -2.13
N LYS A 14 4.67 -8.87 -2.20
CA LYS A 14 3.81 -9.08 -1.03
C LYS A 14 3.98 -10.46 -0.40
N GLY A 15 4.04 -11.53 -1.21
CA GLY A 15 4.29 -12.88 -0.71
C GLY A 15 5.67 -13.02 -0.05
N LEU A 16 6.72 -12.47 -0.68
CA LEU A 16 8.07 -12.45 -0.12
C LEU A 16 8.15 -11.64 1.18
N LEU A 17 7.44 -10.51 1.25
CA LEU A 17 7.39 -9.67 2.44
C LEU A 17 6.64 -10.37 3.58
N GLU A 18 5.57 -11.12 3.29
CA GLU A 18 4.81 -11.88 4.28
C GLU A 18 5.62 -13.04 4.88
N GLU A 19 6.41 -13.74 4.07
CA GLU A 19 7.35 -14.77 4.53
C GLU A 19 8.48 -14.17 5.40
N GLN A 20 9.04 -13.02 5.01
CA GLN A 20 10.03 -12.31 5.83
C GLN A 20 9.41 -11.75 7.12
N GLN A 21 8.18 -11.27 7.09
CA GLN A 21 7.49 -10.70 8.24
C GLN A 21 7.16 -11.78 9.30
N GLN A 22 6.84 -13.00 8.87
CA GLN A 22 6.66 -14.14 9.80
C GLN A 22 7.96 -14.53 10.52
N LEU A 23 9.12 -14.41 9.87
CA LEU A 23 10.43 -14.63 10.49
C LEU A 23 10.85 -13.46 11.41
N GLU A 24 10.56 -12.20 11.04
CA GLU A 24 10.90 -11.02 11.85
C GLU A 24 10.03 -10.87 13.12
N LEU A 25 8.78 -11.35 13.11
CA LEU A 25 7.85 -11.28 14.26
C LEU A 25 8.34 -12.05 15.50
N GLN A 26 9.20 -13.05 15.36
CA GLN A 26 9.84 -13.72 16.49
C GLN A 26 11.04 -12.95 17.09
N GLN A 27 11.56 -11.91 16.43
CA GLN A 27 12.78 -11.20 16.85
C GLN A 27 12.60 -9.68 17.11
N THR A 28 11.45 -9.07 16.81
CA THR A 28 11.27 -7.61 16.89
C THR A 28 10.24 -7.14 17.92
N ALA A 29 10.48 -7.40 19.20
CA ALA A 29 9.82 -6.65 20.29
C ALA A 29 10.26 -5.16 20.38
N GLY A 30 11.13 -4.68 19.47
CA GLY A 30 11.75 -3.35 19.55
C GLY A 30 11.86 -2.54 18.25
N ARG A 31 11.27 -2.98 17.12
CA ARG A 31 11.25 -2.16 15.91
C ARG A 31 10.09 -1.18 16.04
N SER A 32 10.37 0.12 16.10
CA SER A 32 9.34 1.17 16.16
C SER A 32 8.31 0.92 15.07
N THR A 33 7.11 0.48 15.45
CA THR A 33 6.03 0.35 14.49
C THR A 33 5.78 1.77 13.98
N GLN A 34 6.05 2.02 12.69
CA GLN A 34 5.64 3.27 12.06
C GLN A 34 4.11 3.24 12.02
N GLN A 35 3.50 3.75 13.09
CA GLN A 35 2.07 3.92 13.19
C GLN A 35 1.68 5.15 12.38
N TRP A 36 0.58 5.05 11.65
CA TRP A 36 0.01 6.21 10.97
C TRP A 36 -0.28 7.31 12.00
N GLN A 37 0.07 8.54 11.65
CA GLN A 37 -0.24 9.74 12.45
C GLN A 37 -1.04 10.70 11.58
N GLN A 38 -2.01 11.39 12.19
CA GLN A 38 -2.76 12.43 11.50
C GLN A 38 -1.86 13.60 11.09
N PRO A 39 -2.12 14.27 9.94
CA PRO A 39 -1.39 15.46 9.55
C PRO A 39 -1.53 16.59 10.58
N PRO A 40 -0.52 17.46 10.75
CA PRO A 40 -0.64 18.67 11.56
C PRO A 40 -1.73 19.61 11.07
N SER A 41 -2.18 20.51 11.93
CA SER A 41 -3.12 21.57 11.54
C SER A 41 -2.57 22.41 10.39
N GLY A 42 -3.44 22.76 9.43
CA GLY A 42 -3.06 23.46 8.19
C GLY A 42 -2.70 22.54 7.02
N TYR A 43 -2.67 21.21 7.23
CA TYR A 43 -2.47 20.22 6.16
C TYR A 43 -3.75 19.42 5.90
N LEU A 44 -4.00 19.09 4.62
CA LEU A 44 -5.08 18.20 4.21
C LEU A 44 -4.59 16.75 4.19
N LYS A 45 -5.44 15.82 4.64
CA LYS A 45 -5.21 14.40 4.45
C LYS A 45 -5.54 14.04 3.00
N CYS A 46 -4.61 13.39 2.32
CA CYS A 46 -4.82 12.82 0.99
C CYS A 46 -4.89 11.30 1.08
N ASN A 47 -6.06 10.74 0.80
CA ASN A 47 -6.21 9.30 0.56
C ASN A 47 -6.12 9.07 -0.95
N VAL A 48 -5.29 8.13 -1.37
CA VAL A 48 -5.13 7.74 -2.77
C VAL A 48 -5.42 6.25 -2.93
N ASP A 49 -5.99 5.86 -4.06
CA ASP A 49 -6.23 4.47 -4.42
C ASP A 49 -6.05 4.25 -5.93
N ALA A 50 -5.88 2.98 -6.28
CA ALA A 50 -5.85 2.53 -7.66
C ALA A 50 -6.56 1.17 -7.75
N SER A 51 -7.30 0.96 -8.84
CA SER A 51 -7.96 -0.29 -9.17
C SER A 51 -7.49 -0.81 -10.52
N PHE A 52 -7.32 -2.13 -10.61
CA PHE A 52 -6.91 -2.80 -11.85
C PHE A 52 -7.97 -3.83 -12.22
N TYR A 53 -8.32 -3.90 -13.50
CA TYR A 53 -9.33 -4.82 -14.00
C TYR A 53 -8.68 -5.84 -14.94
N ASN A 54 -9.24 -7.06 -14.99
CA ASN A 54 -8.76 -8.12 -15.90
C ASN A 54 -9.29 -7.96 -17.34
N THR A 55 -9.73 -6.75 -17.71
CA THR A 55 -10.10 -6.36 -19.06
C THR A 55 -9.01 -5.45 -19.63
N THR A 56 -8.79 -5.53 -20.94
CA THR A 56 -7.72 -4.76 -21.61
C THR A 56 -7.86 -3.27 -21.31
N GLU A 57 -6.78 -2.65 -20.82
CA GLU A 57 -6.63 -1.19 -20.62
C GLU A 57 -7.55 -0.52 -19.60
N ALA A 58 -8.28 -1.28 -18.77
CA ALA A 58 -9.06 -0.70 -17.69
C ALA A 58 -8.22 -0.64 -16.40
N SER A 59 -7.92 0.58 -15.95
CA SER A 59 -7.40 0.86 -14.61
C SER A 59 -8.08 2.12 -14.09
N GLY A 60 -8.52 2.08 -12.84
CA GLY A 60 -9.08 3.24 -12.14
C GLY A 60 -8.06 3.80 -11.17
N TRP A 61 -8.19 5.09 -10.87
CA TRP A 61 -7.49 5.70 -9.76
C TRP A 61 -8.40 6.75 -9.12
N GLY A 62 -8.22 6.93 -7.83
CA GLY A 62 -9.03 7.80 -7.01
C GLY A 62 -8.15 8.53 -6.01
N TRP A 63 -8.59 9.74 -5.66
CA TRP A 63 -8.04 10.44 -4.52
C TRP A 63 -9.12 11.26 -3.84
N CYS A 64 -8.97 11.40 -2.53
CA CYS A 64 -9.85 12.20 -1.69
C CYS A 64 -8.99 13.07 -0.79
N LEU A 65 -9.13 14.38 -0.94
CA LEU A 65 -8.62 15.36 -0.02
C LEU A 65 -9.68 15.64 1.03
N ARG A 66 -9.29 15.59 2.31
CA ARG A 66 -10.16 15.91 3.44
C ARG A 66 -9.45 16.86 4.38
N ASP A 67 -10.18 17.87 4.82
CA ASP A 67 -9.93 18.45 6.12
C ASP A 67 -10.49 17.49 7.17
N HIS A 68 -9.64 17.16 8.14
CA HIS A 68 -9.93 16.36 9.35
C HIS A 68 -10.96 15.21 9.21
#